data_AF-A0A847YUM2-F1
#
_entry.id   AF-A0A847YUM2-F1
#
_cell.length_a   1.000
_cell.length_b   1.000
_cell.length_c   1.000
_cell.angle_alpha   90.00
_cell.angle_beta   90.00
_cell.angle_gamma   90.00
#
_symmetry.space_group_name_H-M   'P 1'
#
loop_
_entity.id
_entity.type
_entity.pdbx_description
1 polymer ?
#
loop_
_entity_poly.entity_id
_entity_poly.type
_entity_poly.pdbx_seq_one_letter_code
_entity_poly.pdbx_strand_id
1 'polypeptide(L)'
;MGKFLESEKSKQVAFKQTSPTISTAAKDDGMYKEHTYPFCLPRSRAEENLYPPIRTTIREYFERNKIKWHDGQNGKPSNHMCDSQVCCTNFLFPFADKPEALAALLKPVFPDLREMLPIEDGLYVAFEWIGQENYLHEKISRNGQRTRGANYTSADAAIRFRRTDGRAQISLIEWKYTESYSSVNLEVAASGQSRVEIYRWLFDQPDCPIDKLRLPCFEALFYEPFYQFMRQQFLAHEMEKARELGADIVSLLHIAPAHNLDFRTITSPLLRAPGSSATDGWKALVTLPDRFIRVSTESLFGQLDADQFPELKEWQAYIQARYTWMTGNS
;
A
#
# COMPACT_ATOMS: atom_id res chain seq x y z
N MET A 1 1.22 5.59 -20.50
CA MET A 1 0.82 6.31 -19.28
C MET A 1 -0.64 5.98 -19.03
N GLY A 2 -1.02 5.58 -17.80
CA GLY A 2 -2.39 5.17 -17.50
C GLY A 2 -3.40 6.30 -17.64
N LYS A 3 -4.60 6.00 -18.14
CA LYS A 3 -5.69 6.97 -18.27
C LYS A 3 -6.09 7.57 -16.92
N PHE A 4 -6.07 6.76 -15.86
CA PHE A 4 -6.43 7.21 -14.51
C PHE A 4 -5.42 8.23 -13.98
N LEU A 5 -4.11 7.96 -14.12
CA LEU A 5 -3.06 8.91 -13.72
C LEU A 5 -3.19 10.26 -14.42
N GLU A 6 -3.46 10.29 -15.73
CA GLU A 6 -3.64 11.55 -16.46
C GLU A 6 -4.86 12.34 -15.97
N SER A 7 -5.95 11.64 -15.64
CA SER A 7 -7.13 12.28 -15.05
C SER A 7 -6.83 12.85 -13.65
N GLU A 8 -6.07 12.11 -12.84
CA GLU A 8 -5.70 12.53 -11.50
C GLU A 8 -4.73 13.71 -11.51
N LYS A 9 -3.78 13.78 -12.45
CA LYS A 9 -2.90 14.95 -12.59
C LYS A 9 -3.70 16.25 -12.74
N SER A 10 -4.69 16.27 -13.63
CA SER A 10 -5.55 17.44 -13.83
C SER A 10 -6.33 17.81 -12.57
N LYS A 11 -6.85 16.82 -11.84
CA LYS A 11 -7.57 17.04 -10.57
C LYS A 11 -6.64 17.53 -9.46
N GLN A 12 -5.43 17.00 -9.35
CA GLN A 12 -4.44 17.45 -8.37
C GLN A 12 -3.99 18.89 -8.67
N VAL A 13 -3.88 19.31 -9.94
CA VAL A 13 -3.67 20.72 -10.30
C VAL A 13 -4.82 21.60 -9.77
N ALA A 14 -6.08 21.20 -10.03
CA ALA A 14 -7.24 21.95 -9.56
C ALA A 14 -7.24 22.07 -8.02
N PHE A 15 -7.04 20.96 -7.31
CA PHE A 15 -6.95 20.94 -5.85
C PHE A 15 -5.81 21.82 -5.35
N LYS A 16 -4.61 21.71 -5.92
CA LYS A 16 -3.45 22.53 -5.56
C LYS A 16 -3.77 24.03 -5.63
N GLN A 17 -4.46 24.48 -6.67
CA GLN A 17 -4.76 25.90 -6.87
C GLN A 17 -5.85 26.42 -5.93
N THR A 18 -6.87 25.61 -5.62
CA THR A 18 -8.05 26.06 -4.87
C THR A 18 -8.00 25.73 -3.38
N SER A 19 -7.23 24.73 -2.98
CA SER A 19 -7.23 24.22 -1.60
C SER A 19 -6.64 25.24 -0.62
N PRO A 20 -7.32 25.47 0.53
CA PRO A 20 -6.75 26.27 1.62
C PRO A 20 -5.63 25.54 2.36
N THR A 21 -5.48 24.22 2.14
CA THR A 21 -4.42 23.41 2.76
C THR A 21 -3.07 23.53 2.06
N ILE A 22 -3.02 24.21 0.90
CA ILE A 22 -1.83 24.46 0.10
C ILE A 22 -1.52 25.95 0.14
N SER A 23 -0.33 26.30 0.63
CA SER A 23 0.14 27.67 0.75
C SER A 23 0.33 28.30 -0.64
N THR A 24 0.27 29.64 -0.72
CA THR A 24 0.50 30.37 -1.98
C THR A 24 1.81 29.97 -2.64
N ALA A 25 2.89 29.81 -1.86
CA ALA A 25 4.19 29.40 -2.38
C ALA A 25 4.23 27.94 -2.88
N ALA A 26 3.34 27.07 -2.38
CA ALA A 26 3.23 25.70 -2.84
C ALA A 26 2.38 25.55 -4.11
N LYS A 27 1.67 26.61 -4.54
CA LYS A 27 0.85 26.62 -5.75
C LYS A 27 1.67 26.74 -7.05
N ASP A 28 2.90 27.23 -6.97
CA ASP A 28 3.85 27.29 -8.09
C ASP A 28 4.21 25.89 -8.61
N ASP A 29 4.53 25.77 -9.90
CA ASP A 29 4.89 24.49 -10.51
C ASP A 29 6.14 23.86 -9.88
N GLY A 30 6.11 22.54 -9.74
CA GLY A 30 7.15 21.78 -9.09
C GLY A 30 8.09 21.07 -10.07
N MET A 31 9.39 21.11 -9.78
CA MET A 31 10.37 20.32 -10.53
C MET A 31 10.37 18.85 -10.10
N TYR A 32 10.10 17.95 -11.04
CA TYR A 32 10.16 16.50 -10.88
C TYR A 32 11.09 15.90 -11.91
N LYS A 33 12.12 15.17 -11.44
CA LYS A 33 13.28 14.82 -12.26
C LYS A 33 13.89 16.08 -12.89
N GLU A 34 13.86 16.18 -14.22
CA GLU A 34 14.43 17.28 -15.01
C GLU A 34 13.38 18.26 -15.56
N HIS A 35 12.10 18.05 -15.25
CA HIS A 35 10.99 18.82 -15.83
C HIS A 35 10.13 19.48 -14.76
N THR A 36 9.51 20.60 -15.11
CA THR A 36 8.58 21.33 -14.24
C THR A 36 7.15 20.96 -14.61
N TYR A 37 6.34 20.64 -13.59
CA TYR A 37 4.95 20.21 -13.78
C TYR A 37 3.99 20.93 -12.82
N PRO A 38 2.78 21.28 -13.29
CA PRO A 38 1.78 21.95 -12.46
C PRO A 38 1.19 21.06 -11.37
N PHE A 39 1.15 19.74 -11.58
CA PHE A 39 0.69 18.75 -10.60
C PHE A 39 1.77 18.37 -9.56
N CYS A 40 2.97 18.95 -9.65
CA CYS A 40 3.99 18.79 -8.63
C CYS A 40 4.07 20.05 -7.76
N LEU A 41 4.36 19.87 -6.48
CA LEU A 41 4.68 20.97 -5.57
C LEU A 41 6.15 21.39 -5.75
N PRO A 42 6.54 22.64 -5.46
CA PRO A 42 7.94 23.00 -5.35
C PRO A 42 8.61 22.11 -4.30
N ARG A 43 9.83 21.62 -4.55
CA ARG A 43 10.52 20.68 -3.65
C ARG A 43 10.70 21.23 -2.24
N SER A 44 10.83 22.55 -2.10
CA SER A 44 10.91 23.23 -0.80
C SER A 44 9.61 23.13 0.01
N ARG A 45 8.48 22.80 -0.63
CA ARG A 45 7.13 22.69 -0.05
C ARG A 45 6.56 21.27 -0.12
N ALA A 46 7.39 20.25 -0.34
CA ALA A 46 6.94 18.88 -0.55
C ALA A 46 6.09 18.33 0.62
N GLU A 47 6.35 18.74 1.86
CA GLU A 47 5.55 18.41 3.03
C GLU A 47 4.07 18.83 2.92
N GLU A 48 3.75 19.82 2.09
CA GLU A 48 2.36 20.23 1.86
C GLU A 48 1.57 19.22 1.04
N ASN A 49 2.25 18.21 0.46
CA ASN A 49 1.62 17.05 -0.16
C ASN A 49 0.93 16.13 0.87
N LEU A 50 1.19 16.32 2.16
CA LEU A 50 0.52 15.58 3.24
C LEU A 50 -0.67 16.37 3.80
N TYR A 51 -1.66 15.66 4.32
CA TYR A 51 -2.80 16.21 5.05
C TYR A 51 -2.29 17.04 6.26
N PRO A 52 -2.69 18.32 6.42
CA PRO A 52 -2.03 19.22 7.37
C PRO A 52 -1.90 18.71 8.81
N PRO A 53 -2.95 18.13 9.43
CA PRO A 53 -2.86 17.65 10.82
C PRO A 53 -1.85 16.52 11.05
N ILE A 54 -1.49 15.75 10.01
CA ILE A 54 -0.52 14.65 10.15
C ILE A 54 0.90 15.04 9.73
N ARG A 55 1.11 16.20 9.09
CA ARG A 55 2.38 16.58 8.44
C ARG A 55 3.61 16.38 9.31
N THR A 56 3.54 16.81 10.57
CA THR A 56 4.67 16.71 11.51
C THR A 56 4.82 15.27 12.00
N THR A 57 3.75 14.69 12.53
CA THR A 57 3.78 13.39 13.20
C THR A 57 4.10 12.23 12.25
N ILE A 58 3.61 12.24 11.00
CA ILE A 58 3.98 11.22 10.00
C ILE A 58 5.45 11.31 9.63
N ARG A 59 6.01 12.53 9.53
CA ARG A 59 7.42 12.72 9.19
C ARG A 59 8.33 12.27 10.33
N GLU A 60 7.96 12.58 11.57
CA GLU A 60 8.65 12.07 12.77
C GLU A 60 8.58 10.54 12.85
N TYR A 61 7.42 9.95 12.53
CA TYR A 61 7.27 8.49 12.46
C TYR A 61 8.17 7.88 11.37
N PHE A 62 8.20 8.46 10.16
CA PHE A 62 9.07 7.99 9.06
C PHE A 62 10.55 8.11 9.42
N GLU A 63 10.95 9.22 10.04
CA GLU A 63 12.34 9.43 10.48
C GLU A 63 12.75 8.43 11.56
N ARG A 64 11.94 8.28 12.61
CA ARG A 64 12.18 7.35 13.72
C ARG A 64 12.31 5.90 13.23
N ASN A 65 11.43 5.49 12.32
CA ASN A 65 11.40 4.15 11.76
C ASN A 65 12.28 3.97 10.51
N LYS A 66 13.08 4.99 10.16
CA LYS A 66 14.00 5.00 9.01
C LYS A 66 13.33 4.60 7.70
N ILE A 67 12.09 5.03 7.52
CA ILE A 67 11.28 4.77 6.33
C ILE A 67 11.68 5.77 5.25
N LYS A 68 11.98 5.25 4.05
CA LYS A 68 12.26 6.11 2.90
C LYS A 68 10.97 6.57 2.25
N TRP A 69 10.91 7.87 1.97
CA TRP A 69 9.88 8.43 1.10
C TRP A 69 10.13 8.03 -0.35
N HIS A 70 9.13 7.45 -1.01
CA HIS A 70 9.17 7.16 -2.45
C HIS A 70 9.31 8.48 -3.24
N ASP A 71 10.30 8.52 -4.13
CA ASP A 71 10.67 9.71 -4.93
C ASP A 71 10.84 11.02 -4.12
N GLY A 72 11.00 10.91 -2.79
CA GLY A 72 11.23 12.01 -1.87
C GLY A 72 12.68 12.50 -1.88
N GLN A 73 12.90 13.72 -1.40
CA GLN A 73 14.23 14.34 -1.34
C GLN A 73 14.49 14.93 0.03
N ASN A 74 15.72 14.77 0.54
CA ASN A 74 16.17 15.35 1.80
C ASN A 74 15.25 14.98 3.00
N GLY A 75 14.78 13.73 3.05
CA GLY A 75 13.89 13.24 4.11
C GLY A 75 12.45 13.78 4.04
N LYS A 76 12.07 14.46 2.96
CA LYS A 76 10.70 14.95 2.71
C LYS A 76 9.91 13.94 1.85
N PRO A 77 8.56 13.94 1.95
CA PRO A 77 7.71 13.18 1.06
C PRO A 77 7.91 13.56 -0.42
N SER A 78 7.40 12.73 -1.32
CA SER A 78 7.34 13.06 -2.74
C SER A 78 6.64 14.41 -2.95
N ASN A 79 7.17 15.22 -3.88
CA ASN A 79 6.48 16.43 -4.34
C ASN A 79 5.50 16.15 -5.48
N HIS A 80 5.41 14.90 -5.96
CA HIS A 80 4.46 14.48 -6.97
C HIS A 80 3.09 14.23 -6.33
N MET A 81 2.05 15.00 -6.69
CA MET A 81 0.76 14.92 -5.97
C MET A 81 -0.05 13.64 -6.24
N CYS A 82 0.35 12.84 -7.23
CA CYS A 82 -0.18 11.49 -7.47
C CYS A 82 0.68 10.36 -6.88
N ASP A 83 1.59 10.66 -5.97
CA ASP A 83 2.42 9.65 -5.30
C ASP A 83 1.55 8.73 -4.41
N SER A 84 1.72 7.41 -4.54
CA SER A 84 0.88 6.43 -3.84
C SER A 84 1.26 6.25 -2.37
N GLN A 85 2.51 6.48 -1.98
CA GLN A 85 2.91 6.44 -0.57
C GLN A 85 2.35 7.65 0.20
N VAL A 86 2.38 8.84 -0.42
CA VAL A 86 1.71 10.02 0.11
C VAL A 86 0.19 9.82 0.15
N CYS A 87 -0.40 9.19 -0.86
CA CYS A 87 -1.82 8.84 -0.86
C CYS A 87 -2.14 7.90 0.33
N CYS A 88 -1.41 6.80 0.47
CA CYS A 88 -1.56 5.82 1.54
C CYS A 88 -1.49 6.49 2.93
N THR A 89 -0.48 7.33 3.17
CA THR A 89 -0.32 8.04 4.45
C THR A 89 -1.45 9.03 4.73
N ASN A 90 -1.92 9.77 3.72
CA ASN A 90 -3.07 10.68 3.88
C ASN A 90 -4.38 9.96 4.21
N PHE A 91 -4.55 8.73 3.72
CA PHE A 91 -5.74 7.92 4.01
C PHE A 91 -5.66 7.21 5.36
N LEU A 92 -4.52 6.57 5.68
CA LEU A 92 -4.45 5.65 6.81
C LEU A 92 -3.89 6.27 8.10
N PHE A 93 -2.92 7.19 8.02
CA PHE A 93 -2.29 7.72 9.24
C PHE A 93 -3.21 8.53 10.17
N PRO A 94 -4.27 9.21 9.68
CA PRO A 94 -5.27 9.84 10.55
C PRO A 94 -5.96 8.88 11.53
N PHE A 95 -5.92 7.57 11.26
CA PHE A 95 -6.44 6.50 12.11
C PHE A 95 -5.38 5.85 13.02
N ALA A 96 -4.10 6.23 12.90
CA ALA A 96 -2.98 5.54 13.55
C ALA A 96 -3.08 5.53 15.08
N ASP A 97 -3.78 6.50 15.68
CA ASP A 97 -4.02 6.66 17.11
C ASP A 97 -5.51 6.57 17.50
N LYS A 98 -6.38 6.11 16.59
CA LYS A 98 -7.84 6.04 16.78
C LYS A 98 -8.36 4.60 16.59
N PRO A 99 -8.16 3.72 17.58
CA PRO A 99 -8.46 2.30 17.41
C PRO A 99 -9.93 2.01 17.11
N GLU A 100 -10.88 2.75 17.69
CA GLU A 100 -12.31 2.57 17.46
C GLU A 100 -12.70 2.97 16.03
N ALA A 101 -12.20 4.11 15.54
CA ALA A 101 -12.44 4.57 14.18
C ALA A 101 -11.79 3.63 13.15
N LEU A 102 -10.58 3.15 13.43
CA LEU A 102 -9.89 2.18 12.58
C LEU A 102 -10.63 0.83 12.55
N ALA A 103 -11.13 0.36 13.70
CA ALA A 103 -11.96 -0.83 13.78
C ALA A 103 -13.24 -0.66 12.94
N ALA A 104 -13.92 0.47 13.05
CA ALA A 104 -15.13 0.77 12.28
C ALA A 104 -14.86 0.80 10.77
N LEU A 105 -13.75 1.44 10.35
CA LEU A 105 -13.30 1.47 8.95
C LEU A 105 -13.09 0.05 8.39
N LEU A 106 -12.46 -0.83 9.16
CA LEU A 106 -12.04 -2.15 8.71
C LEU A 106 -13.12 -3.23 8.81
N LYS A 107 -14.14 -3.02 9.63
CA LYS A 107 -15.20 -4.00 9.92
C LYS A 107 -15.96 -4.52 8.70
N PRO A 108 -16.23 -3.72 7.64
CA PRO A 108 -16.84 -4.23 6.42
C PRO A 108 -16.01 -5.31 5.72
N VAL A 109 -14.69 -5.30 5.90
CA VAL A 109 -13.75 -6.27 5.31
C VAL A 109 -13.40 -7.39 6.30
N PHE A 110 -13.33 -7.06 7.58
CA PHE A 110 -13.06 -7.99 8.67
C PHE A 110 -14.23 -8.00 9.65
N PRO A 111 -15.33 -8.70 9.35
CA PRO A 111 -16.54 -8.68 10.19
C PRO A 111 -16.31 -9.25 11.59
N ASP A 112 -15.33 -10.15 11.72
CA ASP A 112 -14.91 -10.74 13.00
C ASP A 112 -13.94 -9.86 13.80
N LEU A 113 -13.59 -8.65 13.32
CA LEU A 113 -12.74 -7.72 14.06
C LEU A 113 -13.44 -7.29 15.35
N ARG A 114 -12.82 -7.62 16.48
CA ARG A 114 -13.30 -7.29 17.83
C ARG A 114 -12.64 -6.03 18.38
N GLU A 115 -11.30 -5.97 18.37
CA GLU A 115 -10.54 -4.84 18.92
C GLU A 115 -9.23 -4.64 18.14
N MET A 116 -8.85 -3.39 17.90
CA MET A 116 -7.52 -3.10 17.34
C MET A 116 -6.45 -3.34 18.39
N LEU A 117 -5.29 -3.84 17.95
CA LEU A 117 -4.11 -4.04 18.79
C LEU A 117 -2.98 -3.16 18.27
N PRO A 118 -2.18 -2.53 19.14
CA PRO A 118 -1.00 -1.81 18.69
C PRO A 118 -0.06 -2.71 17.89
N ILE A 119 0.50 -2.15 16.82
CA ILE A 119 1.43 -2.83 15.92
C ILE A 119 2.86 -2.28 16.06
N GLU A 120 3.03 -0.96 16.22
CA GLU A 120 4.34 -0.31 16.38
C GLU A 120 4.19 1.02 17.11
N ASP A 121 5.12 1.35 18.02
CA ASP A 121 5.17 2.64 18.73
C ASP A 121 3.88 3.04 19.46
N GLY A 122 3.07 2.07 19.90
CA GLY A 122 1.75 2.33 20.49
C GLY A 122 0.67 2.74 19.48
N LEU A 123 1.00 2.82 18.19
CA LEU A 123 0.09 3.09 17.08
C LEU A 123 -0.52 1.79 16.53
N TYR A 124 -1.65 1.94 15.85
CA TYR A 124 -2.47 0.87 15.29
C TYR A 124 -2.28 0.66 13.79
N VAL A 125 -1.51 1.54 13.14
CA VAL A 125 -1.09 1.43 11.73
C VAL A 125 0.42 1.60 11.66
N ALA A 126 1.12 0.63 11.07
CA ALA A 126 2.53 0.77 10.69
C ALA A 126 2.64 0.99 9.19
N PHE A 127 3.67 1.71 8.73
CA PHE A 127 3.93 1.91 7.30
C PHE A 127 5.20 1.21 6.86
N GLU A 128 5.22 0.80 5.60
CA GLU A 128 6.36 0.15 4.96
C GLU A 128 6.84 -1.05 5.77
N TRP A 129 5.89 -1.89 6.23
CA TRP A 129 6.15 -2.96 7.18
C TRP A 129 6.87 -4.13 6.50
N ILE A 130 7.99 -4.54 7.09
CA ILE A 130 8.86 -5.61 6.56
C ILE A 130 8.95 -6.83 7.50
N GLY A 131 8.21 -6.84 8.61
CA GLY A 131 8.36 -7.82 9.70
C GLY A 131 9.53 -7.52 10.64
N GLN A 132 9.45 -7.99 11.89
CA GLN A 132 10.51 -7.85 12.90
C GLN A 132 11.79 -8.58 12.47
N GLU A 133 11.63 -9.71 11.80
CA GLU A 133 12.73 -10.52 11.27
C GLU A 133 12.79 -10.52 9.73
N ASN A 134 13.93 -10.94 9.18
CA ASN A 134 14.14 -11.06 7.72
C ASN A 134 13.60 -12.41 7.19
N TYR A 135 12.29 -12.63 7.30
CA TYR A 135 11.64 -13.91 6.98
C TYR A 135 11.90 -14.42 5.55
N LEU A 136 12.08 -13.51 4.59
CA LEU A 136 12.30 -13.86 3.19
C LEU A 136 13.78 -14.07 2.84
N HIS A 137 14.69 -13.87 3.80
CA HIS A 137 16.14 -13.91 3.60
C HIS A 137 16.62 -12.96 2.47
N GLU A 138 15.91 -11.84 2.27
CA GLU A 138 16.30 -10.83 1.29
C GLU A 138 17.64 -10.20 1.68
N LYS A 139 18.43 -9.83 0.67
CA LYS A 139 19.82 -9.41 0.84
C LYS A 139 19.93 -8.20 1.76
N ILE A 140 20.69 -8.35 2.83
CA ILE A 140 21.02 -7.25 3.73
C ILE A 140 22.10 -6.37 3.10
N SER A 141 21.87 -5.06 3.14
CA SER A 141 22.85 -4.11 2.60
C SER A 141 24.15 -4.14 3.42
N ARG A 142 25.25 -3.64 2.86
CA ARG A 142 26.58 -3.72 3.48
C ARG A 142 26.67 -3.08 4.87
N ASN A 143 25.75 -2.18 5.21
CA ASN A 143 25.67 -1.55 6.54
C ASN A 143 24.98 -2.41 7.60
N GLY A 144 24.54 -3.63 7.25
CA GLY A 144 23.88 -4.56 8.18
C GLY A 144 22.45 -4.19 8.58
N GLN A 145 21.90 -3.08 8.05
CA GLN A 145 20.58 -2.58 8.43
C GLN A 145 19.55 -2.88 7.33
N ARG A 146 18.40 -3.39 7.76
CA ARG A 146 17.18 -3.48 6.95
C ARG A 146 16.57 -2.09 6.82
N THR A 147 16.01 -1.74 5.66
CA THR A 147 15.43 -0.42 5.40
C THR A 147 14.02 -0.58 4.85
N ARG A 148 13.06 0.13 5.45
CA ARG A 148 11.66 0.17 5.01
C ARG A 148 11.50 1.11 3.82
N GLY A 149 10.65 0.75 2.86
CA GLY A 149 10.43 1.54 1.63
C GLY A 149 11.59 1.50 0.62
N ALA A 150 12.53 0.56 0.74
CA ALA A 150 13.55 0.32 -0.29
C ALA A 150 14.22 -1.05 -0.18
N ASN A 151 14.42 -1.71 -1.33
CA ASN A 151 15.22 -2.95 -1.49
C ASN A 151 14.71 -4.21 -0.76
N TYR A 152 13.61 -4.11 -0.01
CA TYR A 152 12.97 -5.23 0.69
C TYR A 152 11.53 -5.40 0.22
N THR A 153 10.95 -6.54 0.53
CA THR A 153 9.51 -6.75 0.47
C THR A 153 8.92 -5.97 1.64
N SER A 154 8.15 -4.96 1.29
CA SER A 154 7.52 -4.03 2.22
C SER A 154 6.03 -4.02 1.91
N ALA A 155 5.19 -4.19 2.92
CA ALA A 155 3.78 -3.86 2.80
C ALA A 155 3.62 -2.35 3.02
N ASP A 156 2.88 -1.66 2.16
CA ASP A 156 2.70 -0.20 2.25
C ASP A 156 2.20 0.23 3.64
N ALA A 157 1.32 -0.58 4.23
CA ALA A 157 0.96 -0.49 5.64
C ALA A 157 0.74 -1.87 6.29
N ALA A 158 0.60 -1.89 7.60
CA ALA A 158 0.17 -3.07 8.34
C ALA A 158 -0.69 -2.67 9.55
N ILE A 159 -1.65 -3.52 9.87
CA ILE A 159 -2.56 -3.38 11.01
C ILE A 159 -2.63 -4.68 11.79
N ARG A 160 -3.00 -4.60 13.07
CA ARG A 160 -3.15 -5.76 13.94
C ARG A 160 -4.42 -5.64 14.77
N PHE A 161 -5.15 -6.74 14.92
CA PHE A 161 -6.41 -6.76 15.67
C PHE A 161 -6.69 -8.13 16.29
N ARG A 162 -7.54 -8.16 17.31
CA ARG A 162 -8.12 -9.40 17.83
C ARG A 162 -9.44 -9.69 17.13
N ARG A 163 -9.67 -10.95 16.82
CA ARG A 163 -10.91 -11.47 16.28
C ARG A 163 -11.90 -11.82 17.39
N THR A 164 -13.17 -12.01 17.03
CA THR A 164 -14.24 -12.49 17.92
C THR A 164 -13.95 -13.87 18.50
N ASP A 165 -13.24 -14.73 17.77
CA ASP A 165 -12.76 -16.05 18.20
C ASP A 165 -11.53 -16.00 19.14
N GLY A 166 -11.04 -14.80 19.47
CA GLY A 166 -9.92 -14.57 20.37
C GLY A 166 -8.54 -14.58 19.71
N ARG A 167 -8.43 -15.03 18.45
CA ARG A 167 -7.17 -15.06 17.70
C ARG A 167 -6.69 -13.65 17.34
N ALA A 168 -5.38 -13.45 17.32
CA ALA A 168 -4.75 -12.24 16.84
C ALA A 168 -4.50 -12.35 15.32
N GLN A 169 -4.85 -11.30 14.57
CA GLN A 169 -4.60 -11.23 13.14
C GLN A 169 -3.78 -9.99 12.82
N ILE A 170 -2.76 -10.15 11.97
CA ILE A 170 -2.12 -9.05 11.25
C ILE A 170 -2.69 -9.03 9.84
N SER A 171 -3.01 -7.85 9.33
CA SER A 171 -3.21 -7.68 7.89
C SER A 171 -2.14 -6.76 7.35
N LEU A 172 -1.32 -7.29 6.44
CA LEU A 172 -0.47 -6.50 5.57
C LEU A 172 -1.36 -5.79 4.56
N ILE A 173 -1.09 -4.53 4.27
CA ILE A 173 -1.85 -3.70 3.35
C ILE A 173 -0.96 -3.39 2.15
N GLU A 174 -1.42 -3.76 0.97
CA GLU A 174 -0.87 -3.31 -0.31
C GLU A 174 -1.80 -2.21 -0.85
N TRP A 175 -1.25 -1.01 -0.99
CA TRP A 175 -1.97 0.18 -1.40
C TRP A 175 -1.66 0.54 -2.84
N LYS A 176 -2.70 0.89 -3.59
CA LYS A 176 -2.60 1.45 -4.93
C LYS A 176 -3.32 2.78 -4.99
N TYR A 177 -2.83 3.64 -5.87
CA TYR A 177 -3.50 4.85 -6.30
C TYR A 177 -3.58 4.87 -7.84
N THR A 178 -2.54 5.30 -8.54
CA THR A 178 -2.55 5.53 -9.99
C THR A 178 -1.67 4.56 -10.79
N GLU A 179 -1.26 3.45 -10.20
CA GLU A 179 -0.37 2.47 -10.80
C GLU A 179 -0.96 1.91 -12.09
N SER A 180 -0.09 1.77 -13.09
CA SER A 180 -0.36 1.10 -14.36
C SER A 180 0.90 0.36 -14.74
N TYR A 181 0.78 -0.96 -14.95
CA TYR A 181 1.93 -1.81 -15.23
C TYR A 181 1.98 -2.19 -16.70
N SER A 182 3.21 -2.38 -17.18
CA SER A 182 3.49 -2.94 -18.50
C SER A 182 3.96 -4.38 -18.35
N SER A 183 3.87 -5.14 -19.44
CA SER A 183 4.29 -6.55 -19.50
C SER A 183 5.82 -6.67 -19.54
N VAL A 184 6.47 -6.29 -18.45
CA VAL A 184 7.93 -6.39 -18.26
C VAL A 184 8.25 -7.63 -17.43
N ASN A 185 9.11 -8.49 -17.95
CA ASN A 185 9.64 -9.63 -17.22
C ASN A 185 10.63 -9.16 -16.14
N LEU A 186 10.42 -9.60 -14.90
CA LEU A 186 11.17 -9.21 -13.72
C LEU A 186 12.05 -10.34 -13.17
N GLU A 187 12.19 -11.47 -13.87
CA GLU A 187 12.98 -12.62 -13.41
C GLU A 187 14.42 -12.24 -13.08
N VAL A 188 15.01 -11.31 -13.84
CA VAL A 188 16.37 -10.80 -13.62
C VAL A 188 16.31 -9.32 -13.26
N ALA A 189 16.90 -8.96 -12.12
CA ALA A 189 17.05 -7.58 -11.73
C ALA A 189 18.05 -6.84 -12.63
N ALA A 190 18.01 -5.51 -12.66
CA ALA A 190 18.98 -4.71 -13.42
C ALA A 190 20.45 -4.96 -12.99
N SER A 191 20.67 -5.47 -11.77
CA SER A 191 21.98 -5.90 -11.27
C SER A 191 22.46 -7.24 -11.82
N GLY A 192 21.67 -7.95 -12.64
CA GLY A 192 21.92 -9.31 -13.10
C GLY A 192 21.52 -10.41 -12.11
N GLN A 193 21.03 -10.04 -10.92
CA GLN A 193 20.58 -11.02 -9.92
C GLN A 193 19.26 -11.67 -10.35
N SER A 194 19.21 -13.01 -10.32
CA SER A 194 17.97 -13.77 -10.48
C SER A 194 17.06 -13.51 -9.29
N ARG A 195 15.90 -12.89 -9.55
CA ARG A 195 14.83 -12.72 -8.57
C ARG A 195 14.13 -14.04 -8.29
N VAL A 196 14.15 -14.96 -9.26
CA VAL A 196 13.57 -16.30 -9.14
C VAL A 196 14.26 -17.09 -8.04
N GLU A 197 15.59 -17.09 -8.00
CA GLU A 197 16.39 -17.80 -7.01
C GLU A 197 16.13 -17.30 -5.57
N ILE A 198 15.83 -16.02 -5.40
CA ILE A 198 15.55 -15.42 -4.08
C ILE A 198 14.35 -16.10 -3.41
N TYR A 199 13.30 -16.42 -4.19
CA TYR A 199 12.03 -16.91 -3.65
C TYR A 199 11.75 -18.39 -3.95
N ARG A 200 12.58 -19.05 -4.76
CA ARG A 200 12.41 -20.46 -5.14
C ARG A 200 12.25 -21.36 -3.91
N TRP A 201 13.09 -21.15 -2.90
CA TRP A 201 13.07 -21.98 -1.69
C TRP A 201 11.77 -21.88 -0.88
N LEU A 202 11.06 -20.74 -0.96
CA LEU A 202 9.72 -20.54 -0.37
C LEU A 202 8.67 -21.22 -1.23
N PHE A 203 8.75 -21.00 -2.55
CA PHE A 203 7.83 -21.60 -3.50
C PHE A 203 7.86 -23.12 -3.45
N ASP A 204 9.03 -23.74 -3.25
CA ASP A 204 9.19 -25.19 -3.25
C ASP A 204 8.70 -25.86 -1.96
N GLN A 205 8.44 -25.10 -0.88
CA GLN A 205 7.97 -25.69 0.38
C GLN A 205 6.62 -26.40 0.23
N PRO A 206 6.37 -27.49 1.00
CA PRO A 206 5.08 -28.19 0.98
C PRO A 206 3.90 -27.33 1.43
N ASP A 207 4.15 -26.37 2.34
CA ASP A 207 3.15 -25.46 2.92
C ASP A 207 3.05 -24.12 2.16
N CYS A 208 3.63 -24.02 0.97
CA CYS A 208 3.59 -22.80 0.15
C CYS A 208 2.14 -22.26 0.00
N PRO A 209 1.91 -20.94 0.20
CA PRO A 209 0.56 -20.35 0.17
C PRO A 209 -0.03 -20.20 -1.25
N ILE A 210 0.65 -20.70 -2.28
CA ILE A 210 0.28 -20.58 -3.69
C ILE A 210 -0.08 -21.97 -4.24
N ASP A 211 -1.23 -22.07 -4.89
CA ASP A 211 -1.70 -23.27 -5.57
C ASP A 211 -0.88 -23.54 -6.83
N LYS A 212 0.10 -24.44 -6.67
CA LYS A 212 1.04 -24.85 -7.72
C LYS A 212 0.37 -25.66 -8.83
N LEU A 213 -0.82 -26.24 -8.61
CA LEU A 213 -1.55 -26.97 -9.65
C LEU A 213 -2.25 -26.01 -10.62
N ARG A 214 -2.65 -24.84 -10.13
CA ARG A 214 -3.27 -23.78 -10.94
C ARG A 214 -2.28 -22.82 -11.57
N LEU A 215 -1.05 -22.78 -11.05
CA LEU A 215 0.03 -21.95 -11.57
C LEU A 215 0.77 -22.67 -12.72
N PRO A 216 0.84 -22.11 -13.94
CA PRO A 216 1.52 -22.76 -15.06
C PRO A 216 3.02 -23.00 -14.81
N CYS A 217 3.71 -22.01 -14.25
CA CYS A 217 5.09 -22.09 -13.79
C CYS A 217 5.38 -20.94 -12.81
N PHE A 218 6.47 -21.03 -12.05
CA PHE A 218 6.82 -20.01 -11.06
C PHE A 218 7.17 -18.67 -11.71
N GLU A 219 7.83 -18.72 -12.85
CA GLU A 219 8.28 -17.58 -13.66
C GLU A 219 7.10 -16.71 -14.12
N ALA A 220 5.90 -17.29 -14.24
CA ALA A 220 4.68 -16.55 -14.55
C ALA A 220 4.34 -15.46 -13.51
N LEU A 221 4.89 -15.54 -12.29
CA LEU A 221 4.71 -14.56 -11.23
C LEU A 221 5.65 -13.35 -11.33
N PHE A 222 6.67 -13.39 -12.19
CA PHE A 222 7.69 -12.32 -12.28
C PHE A 222 7.28 -11.20 -13.24
N TYR A 223 6.04 -10.73 -13.08
CA TYR A 223 5.45 -9.60 -13.79
C TYR A 223 4.56 -8.82 -12.81
N GLU A 224 4.57 -7.49 -12.83
CA GLU A 224 3.74 -6.71 -11.91
C GLU A 224 2.25 -6.74 -12.28
N PRO A 225 1.32 -6.90 -11.33
CA PRO A 225 1.52 -6.88 -9.88
C PRO A 225 1.72 -8.26 -9.23
N PHE A 226 1.78 -9.35 -9.99
CA PHE A 226 1.95 -10.71 -9.43
C PHE A 226 3.27 -10.85 -8.67
N TYR A 227 4.32 -10.16 -9.10
CA TYR A 227 5.61 -10.19 -8.42
C TYR A 227 5.51 -9.56 -7.03
N GLN A 228 4.84 -8.41 -6.90
CA GLN A 228 4.51 -7.81 -5.61
C GLN A 228 3.66 -8.74 -4.74
N PHE A 229 2.55 -9.26 -5.29
CA PHE A 229 1.65 -10.14 -4.54
C PHE A 229 2.34 -11.39 -4.00
N MET A 230 3.16 -12.05 -4.83
CA MET A 230 3.92 -13.23 -4.44
C MET A 230 4.82 -12.96 -3.24
N ARG A 231 5.60 -11.88 -3.30
CA ARG A 231 6.54 -11.52 -2.24
C ARG A 231 5.81 -11.24 -0.92
N GLN A 232 4.72 -10.48 -0.97
CA GLN A 232 3.96 -10.12 0.21
C GLN A 232 3.17 -11.31 0.76
N GLN A 233 2.69 -12.21 -0.08
CA GLN A 233 2.03 -13.44 0.37
C GLN A 233 3.02 -14.38 1.05
N PHE A 234 4.27 -14.49 0.55
CA PHE A 234 5.33 -15.21 1.25
C PHE A 234 5.68 -14.54 2.58
N LEU A 235 5.76 -13.21 2.62
CA LEU A 235 6.03 -12.48 3.87
C LEU A 235 4.95 -12.76 4.91
N ALA A 236 3.68 -12.65 4.51
CA ALA A 236 2.54 -12.96 5.38
C ALA A 236 2.61 -14.40 5.91
N HIS A 237 2.85 -15.38 5.02
CA HIS A 237 2.92 -16.80 5.39
C HIS A 237 4.03 -17.09 6.41
N GLU A 238 5.24 -16.56 6.19
CA GLU A 238 6.35 -16.78 7.11
C GLU A 238 6.18 -16.01 8.43
N MET A 239 5.57 -14.81 8.41
CA MET A 239 5.16 -14.11 9.63
C MET A 239 4.13 -14.90 10.44
N GLU A 240 3.15 -15.53 9.78
CA GLU A 240 2.14 -16.38 10.44
C GLU A 240 2.79 -17.60 11.11
N LYS A 241 3.70 -18.28 10.41
CA LYS A 241 4.48 -19.40 10.96
C LYS A 241 5.33 -19.00 12.15
N ALA A 242 5.97 -17.84 12.06
CA ALA A 242 6.81 -17.30 13.11
C ALA A 242 6.02 -16.73 14.30
N ARG A 243 4.68 -16.65 14.21
CA ARG A 243 3.83 -16.01 15.22
C ARG A 243 4.27 -14.58 15.48
N GLU A 244 4.60 -13.85 14.42
CA GLU A 244 5.01 -12.45 14.45
C GLU A 244 4.06 -11.63 15.33
N LEU A 245 4.60 -10.93 16.33
CA LEU A 245 3.80 -10.19 17.32
C LEU A 245 2.67 -11.03 17.96
N GLY A 246 2.86 -12.34 18.08
CA GLY A 246 1.87 -13.28 18.59
C GLY A 246 0.66 -13.51 17.66
N ALA A 247 0.74 -13.16 16.38
CA ALA A 247 -0.34 -13.35 15.43
C ALA A 247 -0.62 -14.85 15.19
N ASP A 248 -1.91 -15.19 15.14
CA ASP A 248 -2.40 -16.50 14.71
C ASP A 248 -2.69 -16.55 13.21
N ILE A 249 -2.97 -15.38 12.63
CA ILE A 249 -3.32 -15.21 11.21
C ILE A 249 -2.55 -14.00 10.68
N VAL A 250 -1.97 -14.13 9.49
CA VAL A 250 -1.43 -13.00 8.73
C VAL A 250 -2.02 -13.02 7.32
N SER A 251 -2.81 -11.99 7.00
CA SER A 251 -3.47 -11.84 5.70
C SER A 251 -2.88 -10.69 4.90
N LEU A 252 -3.14 -10.67 3.59
CA LEU A 252 -2.88 -9.52 2.72
C LEU A 252 -4.21 -8.84 2.35
N LEU A 253 -4.28 -7.53 2.54
CA LEU A 253 -5.38 -6.67 2.14
C LEU A 253 -4.90 -5.74 1.03
N HIS A 254 -5.41 -5.96 -0.18
CA HIS A 254 -5.15 -5.11 -1.32
C HIS A 254 -6.22 -4.00 -1.44
N ILE A 255 -5.79 -2.75 -1.42
CA ILE A 255 -6.65 -1.57 -1.51
C ILE A 255 -6.28 -0.79 -2.77
N ALA A 256 -7.24 -0.57 -3.66
CA ALA A 256 -7.02 0.22 -4.88
C ALA A 256 -8.29 0.97 -5.30
N PRO A 257 -8.20 2.17 -5.89
CA PRO A 257 -9.36 2.84 -6.43
C PRO A 257 -10.08 1.97 -7.46
N ALA A 258 -11.40 1.81 -7.35
CA ALA A 258 -12.21 1.11 -8.35
C ALA A 258 -12.09 1.76 -9.73
N HIS A 259 -11.85 3.07 -9.74
CA HIS A 259 -11.62 3.90 -10.93
C HIS A 259 -10.29 3.65 -11.63
N ASN A 260 -9.29 3.04 -10.98
CA ASN A 260 -8.03 2.69 -11.62
C ASN A 260 -8.19 1.43 -12.49
N LEU A 261 -8.84 1.59 -13.65
CA LEU A 261 -9.02 0.51 -14.62
C LEU A 261 -7.69 0.06 -15.26
N ASP A 262 -6.67 0.92 -15.26
CA ASP A 262 -5.35 0.60 -15.81
C ASP A 262 -4.62 -0.48 -14.97
N PHE A 263 -4.89 -0.54 -13.66
CA PHE A 263 -4.34 -1.58 -12.78
C PHE A 263 -4.95 -2.98 -13.05
N ARG A 264 -6.13 -3.05 -13.69
CA ARG A 264 -6.79 -4.35 -13.98
C ARG A 264 -6.03 -5.19 -14.99
N THR A 265 -5.12 -4.59 -15.76
CA THR A 265 -4.35 -5.29 -16.80
C THR A 265 -3.52 -6.43 -16.22
N ILE A 266 -3.72 -7.64 -16.75
CA ILE A 266 -2.87 -8.80 -16.48
C ILE A 266 -1.64 -8.71 -17.38
N THR A 267 -0.51 -8.39 -16.78
CA THR A 267 0.77 -8.21 -17.47
C THR A 267 1.42 -9.55 -17.83
N SER A 268 1.40 -10.52 -16.91
CA SER A 268 1.94 -11.86 -17.11
C SER A 268 1.26 -12.57 -18.28
N PRO A 269 1.96 -12.89 -19.38
CA PRO A 269 1.36 -13.52 -20.56
C PRO A 269 0.71 -14.87 -20.26
N LEU A 270 1.29 -15.64 -19.32
CA LEU A 270 0.84 -16.99 -18.98
C LEU A 270 -0.38 -17.03 -18.04
N LEU A 271 -0.70 -15.90 -17.41
CA LEU A 271 -1.83 -15.79 -16.47
C LEU A 271 -3.02 -15.02 -17.06
N ARG A 272 -2.97 -14.64 -18.35
CA ARG A 272 -4.06 -13.91 -19.00
C ARG A 272 -5.30 -14.79 -19.11
N ALA A 273 -6.35 -14.39 -18.41
CA ALA A 273 -7.68 -14.92 -18.59
C ALA A 273 -8.65 -13.78 -18.97
N PRO A 274 -9.42 -13.91 -20.08
CA PRO A 274 -10.40 -12.90 -20.48
C PRO A 274 -11.38 -12.55 -19.36
N GLY A 275 -11.64 -11.26 -19.16
CA GLY A 275 -12.61 -10.77 -18.17
C GLY A 275 -12.14 -10.79 -16.70
N SER A 276 -10.91 -11.23 -16.42
CA SER A 276 -10.34 -11.23 -15.07
C SER A 276 -9.37 -10.07 -14.84
N SER A 277 -9.27 -9.59 -13.59
CA SER A 277 -8.21 -8.67 -13.17
C SER A 277 -7.03 -9.42 -12.54
N ALA A 278 -5.88 -8.75 -12.40
CA ALA A 278 -4.72 -9.32 -11.70
C ALA A 278 -5.06 -9.80 -10.28
N THR A 279 -5.92 -9.07 -9.55
CA THR A 279 -6.37 -9.47 -8.21
C THR A 279 -7.35 -10.64 -8.21
N ASP A 280 -8.14 -10.83 -9.27
CA ASP A 280 -8.98 -12.05 -9.43
C ASP A 280 -8.09 -13.27 -9.65
N GLY A 281 -7.12 -13.14 -10.56
CA GLY A 281 -6.14 -14.17 -10.85
C GLY A 281 -5.34 -14.55 -9.60
N TRP A 282 -4.87 -13.56 -8.84
CA TRP A 282 -4.13 -13.81 -7.61
C TRP A 282 -4.99 -14.48 -6.53
N LYS A 283 -6.21 -13.99 -6.29
CA LYS A 283 -7.14 -14.60 -5.32
C LYS A 283 -7.40 -16.08 -5.65
N ALA A 284 -7.46 -16.43 -6.93
CA ALA A 284 -7.63 -17.81 -7.38
C ALA A 284 -6.38 -18.69 -7.19
N LEU A 285 -5.20 -18.10 -7.04
CA LEU A 285 -3.93 -18.79 -6.81
C LEU A 285 -3.58 -18.94 -5.33
N VAL A 286 -4.16 -18.17 -4.41
CA VAL A 286 -3.88 -18.32 -2.96
C VAL A 286 -4.66 -19.52 -2.41
N THR A 287 -3.97 -20.42 -1.69
CA THR A 287 -4.56 -21.70 -1.23
C THR A 287 -5.63 -21.53 -0.15
N LEU A 288 -5.44 -20.57 0.76
CA LEU A 288 -6.40 -20.25 1.82
C LEU A 288 -7.22 -18.99 1.45
N PRO A 289 -8.56 -19.09 1.33
CA PRO A 289 -9.38 -18.03 0.76
C PRO A 289 -9.47 -16.75 1.60
N ASP A 290 -9.11 -16.82 2.89
CA ASP A 290 -9.11 -15.70 3.83
C ASP A 290 -7.72 -15.02 3.97
N ARG A 291 -6.70 -15.47 3.21
CA ARG A 291 -5.34 -14.92 3.26
C ARG A 291 -5.06 -13.81 2.24
N PHE A 292 -5.94 -13.62 1.26
CA PHE A 292 -5.88 -12.50 0.33
C PHE A 292 -7.27 -11.88 0.14
N ILE A 293 -7.39 -10.62 0.54
CA ILE A 293 -8.62 -9.83 0.43
C ILE A 293 -8.32 -8.63 -0.45
N ARG A 294 -9.27 -8.28 -1.32
CA ARG A 294 -9.21 -7.05 -2.10
C ARG A 294 -10.44 -6.21 -1.80
N VAL A 295 -10.27 -4.91 -1.73
CA VAL A 295 -11.35 -3.94 -1.58
C VAL A 295 -11.01 -2.70 -2.38
N SER A 296 -12.02 -1.98 -2.86
CA SER A 296 -11.76 -0.66 -3.43
C SER A 296 -11.60 0.38 -2.33
N THR A 297 -10.80 1.41 -2.59
CA THR A 297 -10.63 2.50 -1.63
C THR A 297 -11.98 3.19 -1.34
N GLU A 298 -12.83 3.34 -2.35
CA GLU A 298 -14.17 3.92 -2.24
C GLU A 298 -15.08 3.05 -1.36
N SER A 299 -15.07 1.73 -1.53
CA SER A 299 -15.90 0.83 -0.72
C SER A 299 -15.44 0.78 0.74
N LEU A 300 -14.14 0.90 1.01
CA LEU A 300 -13.61 0.88 2.36
C LEU A 300 -13.85 2.21 3.09
N PHE A 301 -13.38 3.32 2.52
CA PHE A 301 -13.41 4.63 3.19
C PHE A 301 -14.71 5.40 2.96
N GLY A 302 -15.42 5.15 1.86
CA GLY A 302 -16.70 5.81 1.57
C GLY A 302 -17.86 5.36 2.48
N GLN A 303 -17.71 4.22 3.15
CA GLN A 303 -18.69 3.71 4.11
C GLN A 303 -18.48 4.24 5.54
N LEU A 304 -17.40 4.97 5.80
CA LEU A 304 -17.11 5.48 7.12
C LEU A 304 -18.10 6.60 7.48
N ASP A 305 -18.88 6.35 8.53
CA ASP A 305 -19.76 7.35 9.12
C ASP A 305 -18.96 8.32 9.99
N ALA A 306 -18.55 9.45 9.40
CA ALA A 306 -17.79 10.47 10.12
C ALA A 306 -18.61 11.22 11.18
N ASP A 307 -19.94 11.04 11.25
CA ASP A 307 -20.73 11.58 12.36
C ASP A 307 -20.49 10.80 13.66
N GLN A 308 -20.10 9.52 13.57
CA GLN A 308 -19.67 8.72 14.72
C GLN A 308 -18.28 9.11 15.21
N PHE A 309 -17.45 9.73 14.36
CA PHE A 309 -16.07 10.13 14.65
C PHE A 309 -15.84 11.60 14.27
N PRO A 310 -16.35 12.56 15.08
CA PRO A 310 -16.27 13.99 14.77
C PRO A 310 -14.84 14.49 14.49
N GLU A 311 -13.83 13.88 15.12
CA GLU A 311 -12.42 14.16 14.93
C GLU A 311 -11.89 13.84 13.52
N LEU A 312 -12.65 13.05 12.73
CA LEU A 312 -12.33 12.70 11.35
C LEU A 312 -13.09 13.51 10.29
N LYS A 313 -13.96 14.45 10.69
CA LYS A 313 -14.77 15.25 9.74
C LYS A 313 -13.91 16.09 8.79
N GLU A 314 -12.93 16.80 9.33
CA GLU A 314 -11.99 17.60 8.52
C GLU A 314 -11.12 16.73 7.61
N TRP A 315 -10.78 15.52 8.06
CA TRP A 315 -10.05 14.56 7.24
C TRP A 315 -10.92 14.05 6.08
N GLN A 316 -12.18 13.69 6.35
CA GLN A 316 -13.09 13.22 5.32
C GLN A 316 -13.33 14.30 4.27
N ALA A 317 -13.55 15.54 4.69
CA ALA A 317 -13.67 16.69 3.78
C ALA A 317 -12.40 16.89 2.93
N TYR A 318 -11.22 16.77 3.53
CA TYR A 318 -9.95 16.85 2.81
C TYR A 318 -9.81 15.73 1.77
N ILE A 319 -10.08 14.49 2.14
CA ILE A 319 -9.97 13.33 1.24
C ILE A 319 -10.95 13.47 0.07
N GLN A 320 -12.20 13.85 0.33
CA GLN A 320 -13.21 14.05 -0.72
C GLN A 320 -12.86 15.21 -1.65
N ALA A 321 -12.34 16.32 -1.11
CA ALA A 321 -11.93 17.47 -1.91
C ALA A 321 -10.71 17.16 -2.79
N ARG A 322 -9.75 16.38 -2.28
CA ARG A 322 -8.49 16.09 -2.98
C ARG A 322 -8.59 14.90 -3.95
N TYR A 323 -9.22 13.83 -3.51
CA TYR A 323 -9.33 12.57 -4.24
C TYR A 323 -10.76 12.41 -4.73
N THR A 324 -11.15 13.20 -5.73
CA THR A 324 -12.56 13.38 -6.15
C THR A 324 -13.25 12.10 -6.66
N TRP A 325 -12.50 11.05 -6.95
CA TRP A 325 -13.04 9.72 -7.24
C TRP A 325 -13.66 9.04 -5.99
N MET A 326 -13.41 9.55 -4.78
CA MET A 326 -14.10 9.16 -3.55
C MET A 326 -15.57 9.62 -3.49
N THR A 327 -15.94 10.64 -4.27
CA THR A 327 -17.31 11.20 -4.31
C THR A 327 -18.07 10.83 -5.59
N GLY A 328 -17.43 10.12 -6.52
CA GLY A 328 -18.06 9.66 -7.76
C GLY A 328 -18.86 8.38 -7.51
N ASN A 329 -20.18 8.44 -7.70
CA ASN A 329 -21.01 7.23 -7.74
C ASN A 329 -20.44 6.23 -8.75
N SER A 330 -20.27 4.99 -8.30
CA SER A 330 -19.95 3.82 -9.14
C SER A 330 -21.04 3.56 -10.17
#